data_AF-A0A1F5AAS7-F1
#
_entry.id   AF-A0A1F5AAS7-F1
#
_cell.length_a   1.000
_cell.length_b   1.000
_cell.length_c   1.000
_cell.angle_alpha   90.00
_cell.angle_beta   90.00
_cell.angle_gamma   90.00
#
_symmetry.space_group_name_H-M   'P 1'
#
loop_
_entity.id
_entity.type
_entity.pdbx_description
1 polymer ?
#
loop_
_entity_poly.entity_id
_entity_poly.type
_entity_poly.pdbx_seq_one_letter_code
_entity_poly.pdbx_strand_id
1 'polypeptide(L)' 'MDKMIAFCGLTCIECLAFIATQKDDDKEREKVAKVWSKLYKCDIKPENINCDGCLEESGRLFNYCTVCEIRKCGQEKGED' A
#
# COMPACT_ATOMS: atom_id res chain seq x y z
N MET A 1 8.46 10.58 13.49
CA MET A 1 7.43 10.30 12.47
C MET A 1 6.25 9.73 13.20
N ASP A 2 5.15 10.48 13.25
CA ASP A 2 3.90 9.99 13.82
C ASP A 2 3.44 8.77 13.03
N LYS A 3 2.91 7.77 13.75
CA LYS A 3 2.47 6.51 13.16
C LYS A 3 1.36 6.81 12.14
N MET A 4 1.66 6.65 10.86
CA MET A 4 0.62 6.65 9.83
C MET A 4 -0.11 5.31 9.90
N ILE A 5 -1.30 5.30 10.47
CA ILE A 5 -2.13 4.10 10.60
C ILE A 5 -3.13 4.07 9.44
N ALA A 6 -3.08 3.01 8.64
CA ALA A 6 -4.03 2.77 7.55
C ALA A 6 -5.44 2.47 8.08
N PHE A 7 -6.45 2.58 7.22
CA PHE A 7 -7.83 2.20 7.57
C PHE A 7 -8.00 0.77 8.11
N CYS A 8 -7.10 -0.16 7.71
CA CYS A 8 -7.09 -1.53 8.22
C CYS A 8 -6.32 -1.73 9.54
N GLY A 9 -5.80 -0.65 10.15
CA GLY A 9 -5.00 -0.69 11.38
C GLY A 9 -3.52 -1.00 11.17
N LEU A 10 -3.06 -1.24 9.94
CA LEU A 10 -1.64 -1.44 9.64
C LEU A 10 -0.86 -0.13 9.72
N THR A 11 0.37 -0.19 10.25
CA THR A 11 1.28 0.96 10.23
C THR A 11 1.90 1.11 8.83
N CYS A 12 1.54 2.16 8.09
CA CYS A 12 2.07 2.42 6.74
C CYS A 12 3.59 2.56 6.73
N ILE A 13 4.19 3.18 7.76
CA ILE A 13 5.65 3.36 7.84
C ILE A 13 6.43 2.04 8.02
N GLU A 14 5.74 0.95 8.33
CA GLU A 14 6.30 -0.41 8.43
C GLU A 14 5.93 -1.27 7.20
N CYS A 15 5.11 -0.74 6.28
CA CYS A 15 4.67 -1.45 5.08
C CYS A 15 5.77 -1.44 4.02
N LEU A 16 6.10 -2.62 3.48
CA LEU A 16 7.15 -2.77 2.49
C LEU A 16 6.87 -2.01 1.18
N ALA A 17 5.61 -1.95 0.74
CA ALA A 17 5.25 -1.18 -0.46
C ALA A 17 5.44 0.32 -0.25
N PHE A 18 5.06 0.84 0.92
CA PHE A 18 5.27 2.23 1.28
C PHE A 18 6.77 2.56 1.33
N ILE A 19 7.56 1.74 2.04
CA ILE A 19 9.01 1.92 2.17
C ILE A 19 9.71 1.92 0.80
N ALA A 20 9.41 0.94 -0.06
CA ALA A 20 10.00 0.85 -1.40
C ALA A 20 9.62 2.06 -2.27
N THR A 21 8.38 2.56 -2.11
CA THR A 21 7.88 3.74 -2.83
C THR A 21 8.59 5.02 -2.39
N GLN A 22 8.78 5.23 -1.09
CA GLN A 22 9.43 6.43 -0.55
C GLN A 22 10.94 6.47 -0.84
N LYS A 23 11.59 5.30 -0.92
CA LYS A 23 12.99 5.19 -1.34
C LYS A 23 13.20 5.31 -2.85
N ASP A 24 12.13 5.22 -3.61
CA ASP A 24 12.16 5.10 -5.06
C ASP A 24 13.08 3.97 -5.57
N ASP A 25 13.02 2.79 -4.94
CA ASP A 25 13.91 1.67 -5.23
C ASP A 25 13.18 0.52 -5.96
N ASP A 26 13.44 0.38 -7.27
CA ASP A 26 12.87 -0.66 -8.11
C ASP A 26 13.27 -2.08 -7.69
N LYS A 27 14.48 -2.28 -7.15
CA LYS A 27 14.91 -3.59 -6.66
C LYS A 27 14.17 -3.97 -5.37
N GLU A 28 13.82 -3.00 -4.53
CA GLU A 28 12.92 -3.25 -3.40
C GLU A 28 11.50 -3.58 -3.89
N ARG A 29 10.98 -2.85 -4.88
CA ARG A 29 9.66 -3.16 -5.50
C ARG A 29 9.61 -4.59 -6.06
N GLU A 30 10.65 -5.03 -6.77
CA GLU A 30 10.77 -6.40 -7.29
C GLU A 30 10.75 -7.46 -6.18
N LYS A 31 11.48 -7.24 -5.09
CA LYS A 31 11.51 -8.16 -3.95
C LYS A 31 10.14 -8.26 -3.29
N VAL A 32 9.48 -7.13 -3.06
CA VAL A 32 8.15 -7.09 -2.45
C VAL A 32 7.13 -7.81 -3.33
N ALA A 33 7.10 -7.49 -4.62
CA ALA A 33 6.26 -8.15 -5.62
C ALA A 33 6.43 -9.67 -5.58
N LYS A 34 7.67 -10.17 -5.63
CA LYS A 34 7.98 -11.62 -5.56
C LYS A 34 7.49 -12.27 -4.27
N VAL A 35 7.71 -11.63 -3.11
CA VAL A 35 7.28 -12.15 -1.81
C VAL A 35 5.76 -12.21 -1.73
N TRP A 36 5.08 -11.12 -2.11
CA TRP A 36 3.63 -11.03 -2.05
C TRP A 36 2.95 -11.95 -3.07
N SER A 37 3.50 -12.08 -4.27
CA SER A 37 3.04 -13.06 -5.26
C SER A 37 3.04 -14.48 -4.71
N LYS A 38 4.11 -14.87 -4.02
CA LYS A 38 4.20 -16.19 -3.40
C LYS A 38 3.21 -16.35 -2.26
N LEU A 39 3.06 -15.33 -1.41
CA LEU A 39 2.19 -15.36 -0.24
C LEU A 39 0.70 -15.44 -0.64
N TYR A 40 0.29 -14.60 -1.58
CA TYR A 40 -1.11 -14.48 -2.01
C TYR A 40 -1.46 -15.36 -3.21
N LYS A 41 -0.48 -16.09 -3.76
CA LYS A 41 -0.65 -16.97 -4.93
C LYS A 41 -1.25 -16.24 -6.14
N CYS A 42 -0.78 -15.04 -6.40
CA CYS A 42 -1.20 -14.20 -7.53
C CYS A 42 0.01 -13.53 -8.20
N ASP A 43 -0.14 -13.11 -9.46
CA ASP A 43 0.89 -12.34 -10.16
C ASP A 43 0.80 -10.87 -9.75
N ILE A 44 1.77 -10.42 -8.96
CA ILE A 44 1.91 -9.03 -8.51
C ILE A 44 3.18 -8.55 -9.18
N LYS A 45 3.06 -7.52 -10.01
CA LYS A 45 4.20 -6.98 -10.72
C LYS A 45 4.87 -5.87 -9.93
N PRO A 46 6.18 -5.63 -10.11
CA PRO A 46 6.88 -4.55 -9.43
C PRO A 46 6.22 -3.18 -9.62
N GLU A 47 5.63 -2.92 -10.80
CA GLU A 47 4.94 -1.66 -11.12
C GLU A 47 3.67 -1.47 -10.29
N ASN A 48 3.11 -2.55 -9.73
CA ASN A 48 1.99 -2.46 -8.80
C ASN A 48 2.42 -2.03 -7.39
N ILE A 49 3.72 -2.13 -7.04
CA ILE A 49 4.27 -1.76 -5.73
C ILE A 49 4.59 -0.27 -5.70
N ASN A 50 3.54 0.55 -5.73
CA ASN A 50 3.62 2.00 -5.60
C ASN A 50 2.53 2.47 -4.64
N CYS A 51 2.89 2.96 -3.45
CA CYS A 51 1.93 3.35 -2.42
C CYS A 51 2.50 4.49 -1.55
N ASP A 52 1.80 5.62 -1.52
CA ASP A 52 2.12 6.78 -0.69
C ASP A 52 1.34 6.78 0.65
N GLY A 53 0.51 5.76 0.89
CA GLY A 53 -0.21 5.57 2.15
C GLY A 53 -1.72 5.41 1.94
N CYS A 54 -2.36 4.60 2.78
CA CYS A 54 -3.79 4.28 2.63
C CYS A 54 -4.72 5.50 2.83
N LEU A 55 -4.24 6.48 3.60
CA LEU A 55 -4.95 7.73 3.89
C LEU A 55 -4.76 8.80 2.81
N GLU A 56 -3.85 8.60 1.86
CA GLU A 56 -3.64 9.56 0.77
C GLU A 56 -4.83 9.55 -0.19
N GLU A 57 -5.30 10.76 -0.54
CA GLU A 57 -6.41 10.95 -1.49
C GLU A 57 -5.93 11.13 -2.93
N SER A 58 -4.76 11.75 -3.12
CA SER A 58 -4.21 12.09 -4.44
C SER A 58 -2.87 11.44 -4.76
N GLY A 59 -2.31 10.67 -3.80
CA GLY A 59 -1.05 9.95 -3.96
C GLY A 59 -1.17 8.65 -4.75
N ARG A 60 -0.03 8.01 -5.01
CA ARG A 60 0.03 6.66 -5.60
C ARG A 60 -0.54 5.67 -4.60
N LEU A 61 -1.26 4.67 -5.09
CA LEU A 61 -1.84 3.62 -4.26
C LEU A 61 -1.44 2.25 -4.79
N PHE A 62 -1.12 1.35 -3.86
CA PHE A 62 -0.92 -0.05 -4.21
C PHE A 62 -2.19 -0.55 -4.90
N ASN A 63 -2.05 -1.30 -6.00
CA ASN A 63 -3.19 -1.62 -6.88
C ASN A 63 -4.44 -2.14 -6.13
N TYR A 64 -4.25 -3.00 -5.12
CA TYR A 64 -5.36 -3.54 -4.33
C TYR A 64 -6.13 -2.48 -3.53
N CYS A 65 -5.51 -1.35 -3.17
CA CYS A 65 -6.17 -0.26 -2.46
C CYS A 65 -7.32 0.36 -3.27
N THR A 66 -7.34 0.19 -4.60
CA THR A 66 -8.43 0.68 -5.47
C THR A 66 -9.72 -0.15 -5.34
N VAL A 67 -9.62 -1.38 -4.84
CA VAL A 67 -10.74 -2.32 -4.65
C VAL A 67 -10.90 -2.75 -3.18
N CYS A 68 -10.21 -2.08 -2.25
CA CYS A 68 -10.20 -2.45 -0.85
C CYS A 68 -11.46 -1.92 -0.14
N GLU A 69 -12.39 -2.81 0.19
CA GLU A 69 -13.64 -2.46 0.90
C GLU A 69 -13.40 -1.83 2.28
N ILE A 70 -12.30 -2.18 2.96
CA ILE A 70 -11.94 -1.56 4.25
C ILE A 70 -11.56 -0.09 4.04
N ARG A 71 -10.76 0.21 3.01
CA ARG A 71 -10.41 1.59 2.66
C ARG A 71 -11.65 2.37 2.27
N LYS A 72 -12.51 1.81 1.41
CA LYS A 72 -13.78 2.42 1.00
C LYS A 72 -14.65 2.77 2.21
N CYS A 73 -14.90 1.80 3.10
CA CYS A 73 -15.67 2.00 4.33
C CYS A 73 -15.04 3.07 5.25
N GLY A 74 -13.72 3.12 5.34
CA GLY A 74 -13.00 4.13 6.13
C GLY A 74 -13.10 5.53 5.55
N GLN A 75 -13.07 5.67 4.22
CA GLN A 75 -13.28 6.96 3.54
C GLN A 75 -14.72 7.44 3.71
N GLU A 76 -15.71 6.57 3.50
CA GLU A 76 -17.14 6.91 3.64
C GLU A 76 -17.52 7.36 5.07
N LYS A 77 -16.79 6.89 6.10
CA LYS A 77 -17.02 7.26 7.50
C LYS A 77 -16.15 8.41 8.00
N GLY A 78 -15.14 8.80 7.23
CA GLY A 78 -14.20 9.87 7.57
C GLY A 78 -14.65 11.25 7.07
N GLU A 79 -15.75 11.32 6.31
CA GLU A 79 -16.42 12.57 5.94
C GLU A 79 -17.29 13.05 7.12
N ASP A 80 -16.66 13.78 8.06
CA ASP A 80 -17.30 14.69 9.03
C ASP A 80 -16.63 16.07 8.97
#